data_AF-A0A2W6A7K1-F1
#
_entry.id   AF-A0A2W6A7K1-F1
#
_cell.length_a   1.000
_cell.length_b   1.000
_cell.length_c   1.000
_cell.angle_alpha   90.00
_cell.angle_beta   90.00
_cell.angle_gamma   90.00
#
_symmetry.space_group_name_H-M   'P 1'
#
loop_
_entity.id
_entity.type
_entity.pdbx_description
1 polymer ?
#
loop_
_entity_poly.entity_id
_entity_poly.type
_entity_poly.pdbx_seq_one_letter_code
_entity_poly.pdbx_strand_id
1 'polypeptide(L)'
;MNLTELKSILHEHPSAYPRFILPDGDQVPAHFHITEVGHVTKRFIDCGGKLHDKTDTCLLQTFVADDVDHRLNAGTFAKILDLGAQVLPRDDMPVEIEYDCCVIAQYPVADAEFRGEHIEIQLGEKHTDCLAKQKCGIDGEGCAAPEESSEQATATCC
;
A
#
# COMPACT_ATOMS: atom_id res chain seq x y z
N MET A 1 2.05 8.17 2.16
CA MET A 1 2.54 8.91 0.98
C MET A 1 1.43 9.16 -0.03
N ASN A 2 1.40 10.34 -0.65
CA ASN A 2 0.51 10.68 -1.77
C ASN A 2 1.21 10.52 -3.14
N LEU A 3 0.43 10.62 -4.23
CA LEU A 3 0.93 10.39 -5.59
C LEU A 3 2.00 11.38 -6.03
N THR A 4 1.90 12.66 -5.62
CA THR A 4 2.91 13.68 -5.93
C THR A 4 4.27 13.31 -5.34
N GLU A 5 4.27 12.90 -4.07
CA GLU A 5 5.48 12.47 -3.35
C GLU A 5 6.11 11.24 -4.01
N LEU A 6 5.29 10.24 -4.35
CA LEU A 6 5.76 9.02 -5.02
C LEU A 6 6.34 9.32 -6.41
N LYS A 7 5.68 10.18 -7.21
CA LYS A 7 6.23 10.61 -8.51
C LYS A 7 7.58 11.31 -8.34
N SER A 8 7.72 12.19 -7.35
CA SER A 8 8.96 12.94 -7.11
C SER A 8 10.16 12.01 -6.94
N ILE A 9 10.07 11.07 -6.00
CA ILE A 9 11.20 10.14 -5.73
C ILE A 9 11.52 9.24 -6.93
N LEU A 10 10.51 8.81 -7.69
CA LEU A 10 10.71 8.01 -8.90
C LEU A 10 11.42 8.80 -10.01
N HIS A 11 11.07 10.08 -10.19
CA HIS A 11 11.71 10.97 -11.16
C HIS A 11 13.13 11.39 -10.74
N GLU A 12 13.40 11.50 -9.43
CA GLU A 12 14.73 11.83 -8.90
C GLU A 12 15.73 10.69 -9.12
N HIS A 13 15.26 9.44 -9.13
CA HIS A 13 16.11 8.25 -9.23
C HIS A 13 15.66 7.29 -10.37
N PRO A 14 15.62 7.72 -11.64
CA PRO A 14 14.94 6.99 -12.71
C PRO A 14 15.57 5.64 -13.07
N SER A 15 16.86 5.44 -12.75
CA SER A 15 17.58 4.18 -12.96
C SER A 15 17.46 3.20 -11.80
N ALA A 16 16.87 3.60 -10.68
CA ALA A 16 16.70 2.75 -9.51
C ALA A 16 15.57 1.73 -9.72
N TYR A 17 15.60 0.67 -8.92
CA TYR A 17 14.60 -0.40 -8.94
C TYR A 17 13.66 -0.26 -7.72
N PRO A 18 12.35 -0.05 -7.93
CA PRO A 18 11.39 -0.03 -6.83
C PRO A 18 11.30 -1.40 -6.15
N ARG A 19 11.21 -1.42 -4.82
CA ARG A 19 10.94 -2.61 -4.01
C ARG A 19 9.79 -2.31 -3.07
N PHE A 20 8.69 -3.06 -3.21
CA PHE A 20 7.59 -2.99 -2.26
C PHE A 20 7.89 -3.90 -1.07
N ILE A 21 7.96 -3.30 0.12
CA ILE A 21 8.19 -4.00 1.39
C ILE A 21 6.83 -4.14 2.08
N LEU A 22 6.38 -5.37 2.28
CA LEU A 22 5.12 -5.71 2.95
C LEU A 22 5.20 -5.43 4.46
N PRO A 23 4.06 -5.30 5.15
CA PRO A 23 4.03 -5.01 6.59
C PRO A 23 4.77 -6.02 7.48
N ASP A 24 4.86 -7.28 7.04
CA ASP A 24 5.58 -8.37 7.71
C ASP A 24 7.08 -8.38 7.41
N GLY A 25 7.56 -7.46 6.56
CA GLY A 25 8.96 -7.35 6.12
C GLY A 25 9.30 -8.15 4.86
N ASP A 26 8.37 -8.98 4.36
CA ASP A 26 8.55 -9.66 3.08
C ASP A 26 8.49 -8.66 1.91
N GLN A 27 8.84 -9.12 0.70
CA GLN A 27 8.90 -8.27 -0.48
C GLN A 27 8.00 -8.81 -1.59
N VAL A 28 7.32 -7.90 -2.28
CA VAL A 28 6.70 -8.26 -3.57
C VAL A 28 7.84 -8.68 -4.53
N PRO A 29 7.73 -9.83 -5.21
CA PRO A 29 8.77 -10.31 -6.11
C PRO A 29 9.20 -9.26 -7.15
N ALA A 30 10.52 -9.12 -7.36
CA ALA A 30 11.09 -8.04 -8.18
C ALA A 30 10.69 -8.05 -9.67
N HIS A 31 10.07 -9.13 -10.16
CA HIS A 31 9.51 -9.26 -11.50
C HIS A 31 8.01 -8.93 -11.54
N PHE A 32 7.56 -8.04 -10.67
CA PHE A 32 6.20 -7.52 -10.71
C PHE A 32 6.00 -6.55 -11.88
N HIS A 33 4.74 -6.40 -12.27
CA HIS A 33 4.24 -5.48 -13.27
C HIS A 33 3.20 -4.57 -12.62
N ILE A 34 3.22 -3.28 -12.95
CA ILE A 34 2.08 -2.39 -12.67
C ILE A 34 1.17 -2.45 -13.88
N THR A 35 0.02 -3.11 -13.75
CA THR A 35 -0.87 -3.38 -14.88
C THR A 35 -1.97 -2.33 -15.01
N GLU A 36 -2.38 -1.71 -13.90
CA GLU A 36 -3.44 -0.71 -13.88
C GLU A 36 -3.13 0.43 -12.92
N VAL A 37 -3.55 1.64 -13.31
CA VAL A 37 -3.62 2.83 -12.46
C VAL A 37 -5.08 3.22 -12.34
N GLY A 38 -5.65 3.13 -11.15
CA GLY A 38 -7.08 3.32 -10.91
C GLY A 38 -7.39 4.49 -9.98
N HIS A 39 -8.48 5.23 -10.28
CA HIS A 39 -9.12 6.12 -9.32
C HIS A 39 -10.20 5.35 -8.57
N VAL A 40 -9.97 5.08 -7.28
CA VAL A 40 -10.95 4.43 -6.42
C VAL A 40 -11.68 5.48 -5.60
N THR A 41 -13.00 5.54 -5.74
CA THR A 41 -13.88 6.38 -4.91
C THR A 41 -14.78 5.50 -4.06
N LYS A 42 -14.65 5.55 -2.74
CA LYS A 42 -15.51 4.81 -1.81
C LYS A 42 -16.43 5.77 -1.06
N ARG A 43 -17.70 5.38 -0.89
CA ARG A 43 -18.66 6.06 -0.02
C ARG A 43 -19.23 5.03 0.92
N PHE A 44 -19.23 5.33 2.21
CA PHE A 44 -19.65 4.37 3.22
C PHE A 44 -20.85 4.89 4.00
N ILE A 45 -21.62 3.94 4.51
CA ILE A 45 -22.57 4.14 5.58
C ILE A 45 -22.18 3.19 6.70
N ASP A 46 -22.04 3.68 7.92
CA ASP A 46 -21.77 2.81 9.05
C ASP A 46 -23.05 2.16 9.59
N CYS A 47 -22.90 1.15 10.46
CA CYS A 47 -24.03 0.48 11.11
C CYS A 47 -24.92 1.43 11.93
N GLY A 48 -24.42 2.61 12.27
CA GLY A 48 -25.15 3.67 12.96
C GLY A 48 -25.93 4.60 12.03
N GLY A 49 -25.86 4.40 10.72
CA GLY A 49 -26.52 5.20 9.69
C GLY A 49 -25.79 6.49 9.31
N LYS A 50 -24.57 6.73 9.82
CA LYS A 50 -23.79 7.91 9.46
C LYS A 50 -23.11 7.68 8.11
N LEU A 51 -23.26 8.65 7.22
CA LEU A 51 -22.56 8.68 5.95
C LEU A 51 -21.11 9.15 6.17
N HIS A 52 -20.17 8.41 5.59
CA HIS A 52 -18.78 8.80 5.48
C HIS A 52 -18.51 9.03 4.00
N ASP A 53 -18.59 10.30 3.62
CA ASP A 53 -18.48 10.70 2.23
C ASP A 53 -17.03 10.62 1.75
N LYS A 54 -16.87 9.92 0.62
CA LYS A 54 -15.78 10.02 -0.35
C LYS A 54 -14.36 9.82 0.20
N THR A 55 -13.90 8.57 0.17
CA THR A 55 -12.46 8.24 0.19
C THR A 55 -11.98 8.11 -1.26
N ASP A 56 -11.14 9.05 -1.72
CA ASP A 56 -10.46 9.01 -3.02
C ASP A 56 -9.04 8.43 -2.85
N THR A 57 -8.68 7.43 -3.63
CA THR A 57 -7.34 6.80 -3.61
C THR A 57 -6.85 6.54 -5.03
N CYS A 58 -5.54 6.68 -5.26
CA CYS A 58 -4.85 6.13 -6.43
C CYS A 58 -4.48 4.66 -6.15
N LEU A 59 -5.10 3.72 -6.83
CA LEU A 59 -4.82 2.29 -6.68
C LEU A 59 -3.92 1.80 -7.82
N LEU A 60 -2.84 1.11 -7.48
CA LEU A 60 -1.91 0.52 -8.45
C LEU A 60 -2.03 -1.00 -8.39
N GLN A 61 -2.55 -1.60 -9.47
CA GLN A 61 -2.64 -3.06 -9.54
C GLN A 61 -1.27 -3.65 -9.88
N THR A 62 -0.79 -4.52 -9.00
CA THR A 62 0.51 -5.17 -9.10
C THR A 62 0.32 -6.66 -9.40
N PHE A 63 0.88 -7.11 -10.51
CA PHE A 63 0.79 -8.49 -10.98
C PHE A 63 2.18 -9.12 -11.08
N VAL A 64 2.35 -10.32 -10.56
CA VAL A 64 3.61 -11.07 -10.63
C VAL A 64 3.45 -12.17 -11.67
N ALA A 65 4.20 -12.08 -12.77
CA ALA A 65 4.17 -13.04 -13.87
C ALA A 65 5.36 -14.01 -13.80
N ASP A 66 5.39 -15.05 -14.63
CA ASP A 66 6.50 -16.01 -14.64
C ASP A 66 7.78 -15.50 -15.38
N ASP A 67 7.83 -14.22 -15.77
CA ASP A 67 8.95 -13.60 -16.49
C ASP A 67 10.01 -13.04 -15.53
N VAL A 68 10.71 -13.93 -14.84
CA VAL A 68 11.64 -13.60 -13.74
C VAL A 68 12.80 -12.64 -14.07
N ASP A 69 13.06 -12.37 -15.35
CA ASP A 69 14.05 -11.39 -15.82
C ASP A 69 13.48 -9.97 -15.94
N HIS A 70 12.16 -9.79 -15.91
CA HIS A 70 11.52 -8.48 -15.96
C HIS A 70 11.88 -7.64 -14.74
N ARG A 71 12.30 -6.39 -14.94
CA ARG A 71 12.55 -5.43 -13.85
C ARG A 71 11.98 -4.07 -14.23
N LEU A 72 10.95 -3.65 -13.52
CA LEU A 72 10.44 -2.29 -13.63
C LEU A 72 11.46 -1.34 -12.98
N ASN A 73 11.98 -0.39 -13.74
CA ASN A 73 12.76 0.72 -13.18
C ASN A 73 11.87 1.91 -12.82
N ALA A 74 12.37 2.78 -11.95
CA ALA A 74 11.64 3.94 -11.44
C ALA A 74 11.21 4.92 -12.54
N GLY A 75 12.02 5.11 -13.58
CA GLY A 75 11.67 6.00 -14.69
C GLY A 75 10.47 5.48 -15.51
N THR A 76 10.40 4.17 -15.74
CA THR A 76 9.23 3.53 -16.37
C THR A 76 8.02 3.57 -15.43
N PHE A 77 8.24 3.34 -14.13
CA PHE A 77 7.16 3.44 -13.14
C PHE A 77 6.56 4.86 -13.11
N ALA A 78 7.38 5.91 -13.08
CA ALA A 78 6.91 7.29 -13.12
C ALA A 78 6.07 7.58 -14.37
N LYS A 79 6.51 7.09 -15.55
CA LYS A 79 5.73 7.21 -16.79
C LYS A 79 4.36 6.51 -16.71
N ILE A 80 4.28 5.35 -16.05
CA ILE A 80 3.00 4.66 -15.80
C ILE A 80 2.09 5.55 -14.94
N LEU A 81 2.63 6.16 -13.88
CA LEU A 81 1.87 7.08 -13.03
C LEU A 81 1.43 8.35 -13.77
N ASP A 82 2.24 8.85 -14.70
CA ASP A 82 1.90 10.00 -15.55
C ASP A 82 0.75 9.68 -16.51
N LEU A 83 0.72 8.47 -17.10
CA LEU A 83 -0.42 8.00 -17.90
C LEU A 83 -1.71 7.98 -17.09
N GLY A 84 -1.61 7.73 -15.77
CA GLY A 84 -2.72 7.74 -14.82
C GLY A 84 -3.44 9.09 -14.69
N ALA A 85 -2.83 10.22 -15.08
CA ALA A 85 -3.48 11.54 -15.05
C ALA A 85 -4.76 11.62 -15.89
N GLN A 86 -4.98 10.67 -16.81
CA GLN A 86 -6.20 10.54 -17.60
C GLN A 86 -7.42 10.06 -16.79
N VAL A 87 -7.19 9.37 -15.67
CA VAL A 87 -8.26 8.78 -14.83
C VAL A 87 -8.23 9.30 -13.40
N LEU A 88 -7.10 9.83 -12.94
CA LEU A 88 -6.91 10.37 -11.61
C LEU A 88 -7.28 11.86 -11.59
N PRO A 89 -8.23 12.32 -10.74
CA PRO A 89 -8.66 13.71 -10.72
C PRO A 89 -7.64 14.67 -10.10
N ARG A 90 -6.72 14.18 -9.25
CA ARG A 90 -5.77 14.97 -8.47
C ARG A 90 -4.53 14.13 -8.13
N ASP A 91 -3.36 14.76 -8.00
CA ASP A 91 -2.12 14.08 -7.60
C ASP A 91 -1.86 14.13 -6.09
N ASP A 92 -2.73 14.75 -5.31
CA ASP A 92 -2.67 14.78 -3.83
C ASP A 92 -3.32 13.54 -3.18
N MET A 93 -3.79 12.59 -3.99
CA MET A 93 -4.46 11.39 -3.50
C MET A 93 -3.47 10.42 -2.84
N PRO A 94 -3.85 9.75 -1.74
CA PRO A 94 -3.06 8.65 -1.19
C PRO A 94 -2.91 7.53 -2.21
N VAL A 95 -1.76 6.86 -2.18
CA VAL A 95 -1.46 5.72 -3.06
C VAL A 95 -1.66 4.42 -2.30
N GLU A 96 -2.32 3.46 -2.95
CA GLU A 96 -2.43 2.07 -2.48
C GLU A 96 -1.90 1.12 -3.56
N ILE A 97 -1.21 0.07 -3.12
CA ILE A 97 -0.75 -1.05 -3.93
C ILE A 97 -1.75 -2.19 -3.76
N GLU A 98 -2.37 -2.62 -4.84
CA GLU A 98 -3.13 -3.87 -4.87
C GLU A 98 -2.20 -5.01 -5.28
N TYR A 99 -2.12 -6.05 -4.44
CA TYR A 99 -1.24 -7.19 -4.65
C TYR A 99 -1.98 -8.49 -4.34
N ASP A 100 -1.86 -9.46 -5.27
CA ASP A 100 -2.43 -10.80 -5.15
C ASP A 100 -1.33 -11.83 -4.86
N CYS A 101 -1.14 -12.18 -3.59
CA CYS A 101 -0.26 -13.27 -3.17
C CYS A 101 -1.02 -14.59 -3.01
N CYS A 102 -2.19 -14.50 -2.38
CA CYS A 102 -3.11 -15.61 -2.07
C CYS A 102 -4.56 -15.12 -2.09
N VAL A 103 -4.73 -13.88 -1.63
CA VAL A 103 -5.93 -13.07 -1.78
C VAL A 103 -5.49 -11.70 -2.25
N ILE A 104 -6.40 -11.01 -2.96
CA ILE A 104 -6.19 -9.62 -3.34
C ILE A 104 -6.24 -8.75 -2.07
N ALA A 105 -5.12 -8.10 -1.78
CA ALA A 105 -4.98 -7.17 -0.66
C ALA A 105 -4.58 -5.77 -1.17
N GLN A 106 -5.04 -4.74 -0.48
CA GLN A 106 -4.71 -3.34 -0.79
C GLN A 106 -3.88 -2.76 0.36
N TYR A 107 -2.68 -2.27 0.05
CA TYR A 107 -1.74 -1.74 1.02
C TYR A 107 -1.47 -0.25 0.75
N PRO A 108 -1.71 0.66 1.71
CA PRO A 108 -1.28 2.05 1.58
C PRO A 108 0.24 2.14 1.48
N VAL A 109 0.74 3.02 0.62
CA VAL A 109 2.15 3.39 0.64
C VAL A 109 2.39 4.27 1.86
N ALA A 110 3.09 3.75 2.85
CA ALA A 110 3.44 4.47 4.06
C ALA A 110 4.52 5.50 3.78
N ASP A 111 5.65 5.04 3.22
CA ASP A 111 6.84 5.85 2.95
C ASP A 111 7.61 5.31 1.74
N ALA A 112 8.53 6.11 1.18
CA ALA A 112 9.49 5.64 0.18
C ALA A 112 10.86 6.32 0.34
N GLU A 113 11.93 5.51 0.28
CA GLU A 113 13.30 5.99 0.46
C GLU A 113 14.24 5.39 -0.59
N PHE A 114 15.13 6.21 -1.14
CA PHE A 114 16.20 5.74 -2.01
C PHE A 114 17.36 5.14 -1.20
N ARG A 115 17.69 3.88 -1.47
CA ARG A 115 18.78 3.13 -0.84
C ARG A 115 19.65 2.45 -1.90
N GLY A 116 20.74 3.12 -2.27
CA GLY A 116 21.75 2.57 -3.18
C GLY A 116 21.27 2.47 -4.62
N GLU A 117 20.80 1.30 -5.04
CA GLU A 117 20.23 1.08 -6.38
C GLU A 117 18.70 0.87 -6.34
N HIS A 118 18.10 0.93 -5.15
CA HIS A 118 16.69 0.65 -4.93
C HIS A 118 15.94 1.86 -4.40
N ILE A 119 14.64 1.92 -4.67
CA ILE A 119 13.69 2.75 -3.93
C ILE A 119 12.84 1.80 -3.10
N GLU A 120 13.04 1.79 -1.79
CA GLU A 120 12.25 0.98 -0.87
C GLU A 120 10.94 1.69 -0.57
N ILE A 121 9.84 1.09 -0.99
CA ILE A 121 8.48 1.60 -0.82
C ILE A 121 7.84 0.76 0.28
N GLN A 122 7.72 1.36 1.46
CA GLN A 122 7.17 0.71 2.65
C GLN A 122 5.66 0.68 2.55
N LEU A 123 5.08 -0.51 2.63
CA LEU A 123 3.63 -0.72 2.60
C LEU A 123 3.09 -0.82 4.03
N GLY A 124 1.95 -0.17 4.27
CA GLY A 124 1.26 -0.20 5.56
C GLY A 124 0.09 -1.16 5.58
N GLU A 125 -0.48 -1.36 6.77
CA GLU A 125 -1.69 -2.15 6.98
C GLU A 125 -2.96 -1.32 6.84
N LYS A 126 -4.07 -1.99 6.53
CA LYS A 126 -5.42 -1.42 6.63
C LYS A 126 -6.22 -2.23 7.63
N HIS A 127 -6.91 -1.53 8.52
CA HIS A 127 -7.78 -2.16 9.51
C HIS A 127 -9.23 -1.83 9.23
N THR A 128 -10.09 -2.83 9.42
CA THR A 128 -11.53 -2.61 9.49
C THR A 128 -11.91 -2.22 10.91
N ASP A 129 -12.92 -1.37 11.05
CA ASP A 129 -13.47 -1.03 12.36
C ASP A 129 -14.98 -0.79 12.27
N CYS A 130 -15.69 -1.08 13.35
CA CYS A 130 -17.07 -0.64 13.52
C CYS A 130 -17.06 0.82 14.00
N LEU A 131 -17.39 1.76 13.11
CA LEU A 131 -17.45 3.19 13.48
C LEU A 131 -18.65 3.56 14.38
N ALA A 132 -19.54 2.61 14.64
CA ALA A 132 -20.75 2.79 15.46
C ALA A 132 -20.74 1.89 16.71
N LYS A 133 -19.58 1.68 17.34
CA LYS A 133 -19.35 0.72 18.45
C LYS A 133 -20.46 0.71 19.51
N GLN A 134 -20.82 1.88 20.03
CA GLN A 134 -21.86 2.00 21.05
C GLN A 134 -23.24 1.52 20.57
N LYS A 135 -23.64 1.87 19.34
CA LYS A 135 -24.93 1.43 18.77
C LYS A 135 -24.95 -0.07 18.49
N CYS A 136 -23.78 -0.66 18.26
CA CYS A 136 -23.62 -2.09 18.00
C CYS A 136 -23.34 -2.91 19.26
N GLY A 137 -23.24 -2.28 20.44
CA GLY A 137 -22.94 -2.98 21.71
C GLY A 137 -21.52 -3.57 21.74
N ILE A 138 -20.56 -2.94 21.07
CA ILE A 138 -19.15 -3.37 21.04
C ILE A 138 -18.38 -2.59 22.09
N ASP A 139 -17.97 -3.28 23.15
CA ASP A 139 -17.17 -2.75 24.25
C ASP A 139 -15.69 -3.12 24.07
N GLY A 140 -15.00 -2.50 23.11
CA GLY A 140 -13.57 -2.75 22.86
C GLY A 140 -13.06 -2.26 21.51
N GLU A 141 -11.75 -2.37 21.30
CA GLU A 141 -11.12 -2.27 19.97
C GLU A 141 -11.33 -3.59 19.22
N GLY A 142 -11.49 -3.53 17.89
CA GLY A 142 -11.71 -4.71 17.04
C GLY A 142 -10.48 -5.60 16.98
N CYS A 143 -10.28 -6.37 15.90
CA CYS A 143 -8.99 -7.02 15.66
C CYS A 143 -7.90 -5.95 15.47
N ALA A 144 -7.34 -5.46 16.58
CA ALA A 144 -6.10 -4.72 16.58
C ALA A 144 -4.99 -5.67 16.14
N ALA A 145 -4.04 -5.16 15.34
CA ALA A 145 -2.77 -5.85 15.12
C ALA A 145 -2.21 -6.31 16.48
N PRO A 146 -1.56 -7.48 16.57
CA PRO A 146 -1.00 -7.92 17.84
C PRO A 146 -0.08 -6.82 18.38
N GLU A 147 -0.39 -6.31 19.57
CA GLU A 147 0.58 -5.54 20.33
C GLU A 147 1.83 -6.41 20.44
N GLU A 148 2.99 -5.90 19.98
CA GLU A 148 4.26 -6.58 20.20
C GLU A 148 4.43 -6.79 21.71
N SER A 149 4.08 -7.98 22.18
CA SER A 149 4.37 -8.42 23.53
C SER A 149 5.89 -8.55 23.61
N SER A 150 6.51 -7.51 24.17
CA SER A 150 7.89 -7.54 24.61
C SER A 150 8.03 -8.51 25.79
N GLU A 151 7.99 -9.81 25.52
CA GLU A 151 8.45 -10.81 26.47
C GLU A 151 9.77 -11.41 25.99
N GLN A 152 10.80 -10.92 26.66
CA GLN A 152 12.18 -11.34 26.63
C GLN A 152 12.29 -12.87 26.63
N ALA A 153 12.89 -13.42 25.57
CA ALA A 153 13.44 -14.76 25.59
C ALA A 153 14.59 -14.80 26.61
N THR A 154 14.25 -15.14 27.86
CA THR A 154 15.23 -15.62 28.82
C THR A 154 15.60 -17.04 28.41
N ALA A 155 16.74 -17.14 27.75
CA ALA A 155 17.48 -18.39 27.64
C ALA A 155 17.77 -18.90 29.07
N THR A 156 17.41 -20.15 29.39
CA THR A 156 18.23 -21.20 30.05
C THR A 156 17.39 -22.44 30.41
N CYS A 157 17.96 -23.63 30.12
CA CYS A 157 17.75 -25.01 30.62
C CYS A 157 17.40 -25.98 29.48
N CYS A 158 18.09 -27.10 29.22
CA CYS A 158 19.27 -27.78 29.79
C CYS A 158 20.04 -28.43 28.64
#